data_AF-A0A8H2XSR4-F1
#
_entry.id   AF-A0A8H2XSR4-F1
#
_cell.length_a   1.000
_cell.length_b   1.000
_cell.length_c   1.000
_cell.angle_alpha   90.00
_cell.angle_beta   90.00
_cell.angle_gamma   90.00
#
_symmetry.space_group_name_H-M   'P 1'
#
loop_
_entity.id
_entity.type
_entity.pdbx_description
1 polymer ?
#
loop_
_entity_poly.entity_id
_entity_poly.type
_entity_poly.pdbx_seq_one_letter_code
_entity_poly.pdbx_strand_id
1 'polypeptide(L)'
;MPLRSCNRHLLQALAFLSCGVLGSTRSSCSVRRAVKKRSNESPPLLEKHKEKDEGTRRMSRRPTLLNALEHANRAVALDTAGSVPEATEEYGRTIELLEGVLRNIGEDESDNEDSLRIKKICDSYRNRTQLLISVSGSGSGSRE
;
A
#
# COMPACT_ATOMS: atom_id res chain seq x y z
N MET A 1 -16.76 4.09 40.61
CA MET A 1 -17.63 4.46 39.48
C MET A 1 -17.43 5.95 39.21
N PRO A 2 -17.33 6.48 37.96
CA PRO A 2 -17.38 5.86 36.61
C PRO A 2 -16.01 5.99 35.86
N LEU A 3 -15.60 5.18 34.87
CA LEU A 3 -16.09 4.91 33.49
C LEU A 3 -16.12 6.11 32.52
N ARG A 4 -15.59 5.86 31.31
CA ARG A 4 -15.64 6.63 30.03
C ARG A 4 -14.39 7.47 29.76
N SER A 5 -13.72 7.37 28.61
CA SER A 5 -14.30 7.35 27.26
C SER A 5 -13.43 6.56 26.28
N CYS A 6 -13.97 5.44 25.77
CA CYS A 6 -13.46 4.78 24.57
C CYS A 6 -13.92 5.58 23.36
N ASN A 7 -12.98 6.12 22.59
CA ASN A 7 -13.25 6.88 21.39
C ASN A 7 -13.58 5.92 20.23
N ARG A 8 -14.87 5.52 20.14
CA ARG A 8 -15.44 4.61 19.13
C ARG A 8 -15.70 5.31 17.79
N HIS A 9 -14.67 5.91 17.17
CA HIS A 9 -14.84 6.58 15.87
C HIS A 9 -13.88 6.10 14.76
N LEU A 10 -13.20 4.96 14.92
CA LEU A 10 -12.21 4.49 13.94
C LEU A 10 -12.50 3.12 13.30
N LEU A 11 -13.74 2.63 13.36
CA LEU A 11 -14.10 1.29 12.85
C LEU A 11 -15.36 1.27 11.97
N GLN A 12 -15.57 2.29 11.14
CA GLN A 12 -16.76 2.31 10.26
C GLN A 12 -16.46 2.74 8.81
N ALA A 13 -15.46 2.11 8.18
CA ALA A 13 -15.17 2.35 6.76
C ALA A 13 -14.70 1.13 5.94
N LEU A 14 -15.06 -0.10 6.33
CA LEU A 14 -14.73 -1.29 5.53
C LEU A 14 -15.86 -2.32 5.50
N ALA A 15 -17.01 -1.94 4.95
CA ALA A 15 -18.07 -2.90 4.68
C ALA A 15 -18.94 -2.45 3.49
N PHE A 16 -18.38 -2.40 2.27
CA PHE A 16 -19.20 -2.56 1.07
C PHE A 16 -18.42 -3.27 -0.04
N LEU A 17 -19.09 -4.27 -0.60
CA LEU A 17 -18.79 -5.04 -1.82
C LEU A 17 -17.99 -6.35 -1.69
N SER A 18 -18.61 -7.32 -1.01
CA SER A 18 -18.62 -8.71 -1.47
C SER A 18 -20.00 -9.34 -1.21
N CYS A 19 -20.37 -10.34 -2.04
CA CYS A 19 -21.69 -10.96 -2.29
C CYS A 19 -22.47 -10.29 -3.45
N GLY A 20 -22.72 -10.90 -4.61
CA GLY A 20 -22.68 -12.30 -5.01
C GLY A 20 -24.07 -12.84 -5.31
N VAL A 21 -24.34 -13.08 -6.61
CA VAL A 21 -25.18 -14.16 -7.20
C VAL A 21 -26.69 -14.19 -6.87
N LEU A 22 -27.55 -14.09 -7.91
CA LEU A 22 -28.52 -15.13 -8.30
C LEU A 22 -29.41 -14.71 -9.49
N GLY A 23 -29.46 -15.57 -10.51
CA GLY A 23 -30.65 -15.84 -11.31
C GLY A 23 -30.92 -14.98 -12.55
N SER A 24 -30.80 -15.56 -13.75
CA SER A 24 -31.97 -16.06 -14.47
C SER A 24 -31.59 -16.58 -15.86
N THR A 25 -32.03 -17.79 -16.16
CA THR A 25 -31.82 -18.50 -17.41
C THR A 25 -32.86 -18.11 -18.46
N ARG A 26 -32.43 -18.20 -19.72
CA ARG A 26 -33.24 -18.30 -20.95
C ARG A 26 -34.08 -17.08 -21.37
N SER A 27 -33.67 -16.47 -22.48
CA SER A 27 -34.55 -16.44 -23.66
C SER A 27 -33.76 -16.06 -24.92
N SER A 28 -33.81 -16.94 -25.91
CA SER A 28 -33.24 -16.74 -27.24
C SER A 28 -34.23 -15.98 -28.11
N CYS A 29 -33.86 -14.78 -28.58
CA CYS A 29 -34.46 -14.17 -29.75
C CYS A 29 -33.35 -13.63 -30.65
N SER A 30 -33.07 -14.38 -31.71
CA SER A 30 -32.29 -13.91 -32.85
C SER A 30 -33.09 -12.84 -33.60
N VAL A 31 -32.56 -11.62 -33.68
CA VAL A 31 -32.98 -10.65 -34.69
C VAL A 31 -31.76 -10.30 -35.53
N ARG A 32 -31.74 -10.88 -36.73
CA ARG A 32 -30.84 -10.48 -37.83
C ARG A 32 -31.51 -9.35 -38.60
N ARG A 33 -30.83 -8.20 -38.73
CA ARG A 33 -30.86 -7.18 -39.81
C ARG A 33 -30.14 -5.95 -39.24
N ALA A 34 -29.29 -5.20 -39.94
CA ALA A 34 -28.83 -5.24 -41.32
C ALA A 34 -27.45 -4.56 -41.36
N VAL A 35 -26.62 -5.02 -42.29
CA VAL A 35 -25.36 -4.37 -42.67
C VAL A 35 -25.68 -2.98 -43.25
N LYS A 36 -25.12 -1.91 -42.68
CA LYS A 36 -24.83 -0.68 -43.42
C LYS A 36 -23.40 -0.24 -43.14
N LYS A 37 -22.63 -0.22 -44.22
CA LYS A 37 -21.21 0.09 -44.31
C LYS A 37 -20.93 1.60 -44.19
N ARG A 38 -19.72 1.88 -43.68
CA ARG A 38 -18.84 3.05 -43.91
C ARG A 38 -19.15 4.36 -43.18
N SER A 39 -18.29 4.68 -42.21
CA SER A 39 -17.27 5.72 -42.42
C SER A 39 -16.06 5.45 -41.52
N ASN A 40 -14.89 5.60 -42.12
CA ASN A 40 -13.58 5.41 -41.50
C ASN A 40 -13.31 6.56 -40.51
N GLU A 41 -13.15 6.24 -39.24
CA GLU A 41 -12.20 6.96 -38.38
C GLU A 41 -11.45 5.91 -37.58
N SER A 42 -10.28 5.56 -38.08
CA SER A 42 -9.24 4.89 -37.31
C SER A 42 -8.92 5.80 -36.12
N PRO A 43 -8.92 5.31 -34.86
CA PRO A 43 -8.38 6.10 -33.77
C PRO A 43 -6.91 6.41 -34.05
N PRO A 44 -6.41 7.62 -33.76
CA PRO A 44 -5.06 8.02 -34.13
C PRO A 44 -4.03 7.10 -33.47
N LEU A 45 -3.36 6.33 -34.31
CA LEU A 45 -2.07 5.71 -34.01
C LEU A 45 -0.98 6.77 -34.09
N LEU A 46 0.00 6.67 -33.19
CA LEU A 46 1.20 7.51 -33.00
C LEU A 46 0.94 8.71 -32.07
N GLU A 47 1.60 8.83 -30.93
CA GLU A 47 3.06 8.88 -30.89
C GLU A 47 3.74 7.76 -30.09
N LYS A 48 4.71 7.15 -30.77
CA LYS A 48 5.68 6.21 -30.24
C LYS A 48 6.65 6.99 -29.36
N HIS A 49 6.37 7.07 -28.07
CA HIS A 49 7.36 7.53 -27.10
C HIS A 49 8.56 6.58 -27.21
N LYS A 50 9.68 7.09 -27.73
CA LYS A 50 10.96 6.41 -27.65
C LYS A 50 11.28 6.32 -26.16
N GLU A 51 11.03 5.16 -25.55
CA GLU A 51 11.71 4.75 -24.33
C GLU A 51 13.20 4.84 -24.62
N LYS A 52 13.83 5.90 -24.13
CA LYS A 52 15.26 5.88 -23.86
C LYS A 52 15.42 4.92 -22.70
N ASP A 53 15.70 3.69 -23.06
CA ASP A 53 16.10 2.61 -22.16
C ASP A 53 17.52 2.92 -21.68
N GLU A 54 17.64 3.93 -20.81
CA GLU A 54 18.89 4.30 -20.18
C GLU A 54 19.01 3.47 -18.89
N GLY A 55 19.70 2.34 -19.05
CA GLY A 55 19.95 1.33 -18.03
C GLY A 55 20.44 1.92 -16.71
N THR A 56 19.54 1.93 -15.73
CA THR A 56 19.86 1.61 -14.34
C THR A 56 18.63 0.91 -13.80
N ARG A 57 18.83 -0.13 -12.99
CA ARG A 57 17.78 -0.90 -12.31
C ARG A 57 17.09 -0.02 -11.25
N ARG A 58 16.50 1.11 -11.66
CA ARG A 58 15.64 1.94 -10.83
C ARG A 58 14.42 1.10 -10.56
N MET A 59 14.28 0.62 -9.32
CA MET A 59 13.02 0.00 -8.93
C MET A 59 11.92 1.02 -9.22
N SER A 60 10.93 0.61 -10.01
CA SER A 60 9.78 1.48 -10.28
C SER A 60 9.18 1.89 -8.93
N ARG A 61 9.03 3.20 -8.69
CA ARG A 61 8.63 3.74 -7.38
C ARG A 61 7.31 3.13 -6.89
N ARG A 62 6.37 2.90 -7.82
CA ARG A 62 5.02 2.41 -7.52
C ARG A 62 5.00 0.99 -6.92
N PRO A 63 5.60 -0.05 -7.54
CA PRO A 63 5.65 -1.38 -6.93
C PRO A 63 6.42 -1.40 -5.61
N THR A 64 7.49 -0.61 -5.46
CA THR A 64 8.22 -0.52 -4.18
C THR A 64 7.34 0.07 -3.07
N LEU A 65 6.58 1.12 -3.36
CA LEU A 65 5.64 1.72 -2.40
C LEU A 65 4.50 0.77 -2.03
N LEU A 66 3.96 0.01 -2.99
CA LEU A 66 2.94 -1.00 -2.70
C LEU A 66 3.49 -2.11 -1.79
N ASN A 67 4.70 -2.60 -2.06
CA ASN A 67 5.35 -3.60 -1.21
C ASN A 67 5.62 -3.05 0.20
N ALA A 68 6.07 -1.79 0.31
CA ALA A 68 6.25 -1.12 1.59
C ALA A 68 4.94 -1.05 2.38
N LEU A 69 3.82 -0.74 1.71
CA LEU A 69 2.50 -0.70 2.34
C LEU A 69 2.04 -2.08 2.83
N GLU A 70 2.31 -3.14 2.07
CA GLU A 70 2.00 -4.51 2.49
C GLU A 70 2.76 -4.91 3.76
N HIS A 71 4.07 -4.63 3.82
CA HIS A 71 4.86 -4.84 5.03
C HIS A 71 4.37 -3.98 6.20
N ALA A 72 4.01 -2.71 5.96
CA ALA A 72 3.50 -1.82 6.99
C ALA A 72 2.20 -2.35 7.61
N ASN A 73 1.27 -2.82 6.77
CA ASN A 73 0.01 -3.40 7.22
C ASN A 73 0.22 -4.67 8.06
N ARG A 74 1.16 -5.54 7.66
CA ARG A 74 1.55 -6.72 8.45
C ARG A 74 2.17 -6.33 9.78
N ALA A 75 3.09 -5.36 9.77
CA ALA A 75 3.75 -4.87 10.97
C ALA A 75 2.73 -4.36 12.00
N VAL A 76 1.77 -3.54 11.57
CA VAL A 76 0.70 -3.02 12.43
C VAL A 76 -0.16 -4.16 12.98
N ALA A 77 -0.54 -5.13 12.17
CA ALA A 77 -1.33 -6.27 12.63
C ALA A 77 -0.59 -7.07 13.71
N LEU A 78 0.69 -7.37 13.50
CA LEU A 78 1.53 -8.11 14.45
C LEU A 78 1.77 -7.31 15.74
N ASP A 79 2.00 -6.01 15.61
CA ASP A 79 2.14 -5.07 16.72
C ASP A 79 0.88 -5.07 17.60
N THR A 80 -0.30 -4.97 16.99
CA THR A 80 -1.58 -5.04 17.72
C THR A 80 -1.83 -6.42 18.35
N ALA A 81 -1.29 -7.49 17.77
CA ALA A 81 -1.37 -8.84 18.33
C ALA A 81 -0.34 -9.10 19.46
N GLY A 82 0.62 -8.19 19.67
CA GLY A 82 1.69 -8.35 20.65
C GLY A 82 2.84 -9.25 20.19
N SER A 83 2.87 -9.65 18.92
CA SER A 83 3.97 -10.38 18.28
C SER A 83 5.13 -9.42 17.99
N VAL A 84 5.83 -9.00 19.06
CA VAL A 84 6.84 -7.94 19.00
C VAL A 84 7.99 -8.26 18.03
N PRO A 85 8.63 -9.44 18.05
CA PRO A 85 9.74 -9.75 17.14
C PRO A 85 9.33 -9.63 15.67
N GLU A 86 8.23 -10.26 15.29
CA GLU A 86 7.72 -10.26 13.92
C GLU A 86 7.27 -8.87 13.48
N ALA A 87 6.64 -8.10 14.39
CA ALA A 87 6.28 -6.71 14.12
C ALA A 87 7.51 -5.85 13.82
N THR A 88 8.59 -6.01 14.60
CA THR A 88 9.83 -5.25 14.39
C THR A 88 10.50 -5.61 13.06
N GLU A 89 10.46 -6.88 12.64
CA GLU A 89 10.97 -7.30 11.33
C GLU A 89 10.18 -6.67 10.18
N GLU A 90 8.85 -6.69 10.25
CA GLU A 90 8.00 -6.13 9.21
C GLU A 90 8.08 -4.59 9.14
N TYR A 91 8.19 -3.91 10.29
CA TYR A 91 8.51 -2.48 10.31
C TYR A 91 9.88 -2.20 9.70
N GLY A 92 10.89 -3.04 10.00
CA GLY A 92 12.23 -2.95 9.39
C GLY A 92 12.19 -3.01 7.87
N ARG A 93 11.53 -4.02 7.31
CA ARG A 93 11.37 -4.17 5.84
C ARG A 93 10.64 -2.97 5.21
N THR A 94 9.63 -2.45 5.91
CA THR A 94 8.91 -1.24 5.47
C THR A 94 9.87 -0.05 5.34
N ILE A 95 10.67 0.19 6.38
CA ILE A 95 11.64 1.29 6.42
C ILE A 95 12.67 1.16 5.29
N GLU A 96 13.23 -0.04 5.10
CA GLU A 96 14.22 -0.30 4.03
C GLU A 96 13.67 0.03 2.64
N LEU A 97 12.42 -0.36 2.36
CA LEU A 97 11.76 -0.10 1.08
C LEU A 97 11.51 1.40 0.89
N LEU A 98 11.01 2.10 1.91
CA LEU A 98 10.74 3.54 1.84
C LEU A 98 12.03 4.36 1.69
N GLU A 99 13.09 4.00 2.39
CA GLU A 99 14.41 4.60 2.18
C GLU A 99 14.96 4.32 0.78
N GLY A 100 14.72 3.12 0.25
CA GLY A 100 15.01 2.78 -1.13
C GLY A 100 14.26 3.67 -2.11
N VAL A 101 12.99 4.00 -1.84
CA VAL A 101 12.24 4.98 -2.63
C VAL A 101 12.89 6.35 -2.54
N LEU A 102 13.18 6.86 -1.33
CA LEU A 102 13.80 8.16 -1.12
C LEU A 102 15.15 8.31 -1.82
N ARG A 103 16.01 7.28 -1.80
CA ARG A 103 17.30 7.30 -2.51
C ARG A 103 17.15 7.37 -4.04
N ASN A 104 16.04 6.88 -4.57
CA ASN A 104 15.73 6.92 -6.01
C ASN A 104 14.94 8.18 -6.41
N ILE A 105 14.66 9.07 -5.45
CA ILE A 105 14.18 10.42 -5.71
C ILE A 105 15.41 11.31 -5.92
N GLY A 106 15.50 11.93 -7.11
CA GLY A 106 16.60 12.84 -7.41
C GLY A 106 16.58 14.06 -6.49
N GLU A 107 17.70 14.77 -6.41
CA GLU A 107 17.86 15.93 -5.51
C GLU A 107 16.78 17.01 -5.75
N ASP A 108 16.40 17.22 -7.01
CA ASP A 108 15.36 18.18 -7.42
C ASP A 108 13.96 17.87 -6.86
N GLU A 109 13.71 16.62 -6.44
CA GLU A 109 12.42 16.12 -5.93
C GLU A 109 12.49 15.75 -4.44
N SER A 110 13.63 15.95 -3.78
CA SER A 110 13.82 15.63 -2.34
C SER A 110 12.89 16.42 -1.42
N ASP A 111 12.53 17.63 -1.86
CA ASP A 111 11.70 18.57 -1.10
C ASP A 111 10.24 18.57 -1.56
N ASN A 112 9.90 17.67 -2.50
CA ASN A 112 8.52 17.40 -2.86
C ASN A 112 7.74 16.92 -1.63
N GLU A 113 6.47 17.29 -1.55
CA GLU A 113 5.57 16.94 -0.47
C GLU A 113 5.52 15.41 -0.24
N ASP A 114 5.55 14.62 -1.31
CA ASP A 114 5.56 13.17 -1.23
C ASP A 114 6.83 12.62 -0.57
N SER A 115 7.99 13.19 -0.89
CA SER A 115 9.27 12.84 -0.25
C SER A 115 9.24 13.15 1.25
N LEU A 116 8.67 14.30 1.62
CA LEU A 116 8.49 14.69 3.03
C LEU A 116 7.51 13.77 3.76
N ARG A 117 6.41 13.37 3.10
CA ARG A 117 5.45 12.40 3.66
C ARG A 117 6.13 11.05 3.90
N ILE A 118 6.90 10.55 2.94
CA ILE A 118 7.64 9.29 3.10
C ILE A 118 8.66 9.38 4.24
N LYS A 119 9.42 10.48 4.34
CA LYS A 119 10.36 10.72 5.45
C LYS A 119 9.66 10.64 6.82
N LYS A 120 8.52 11.33 6.98
CA LYS A 120 7.71 11.30 8.22
C LYS A 120 7.23 9.89 8.57
N ILE A 121 6.81 9.11 7.57
CA ILE A 121 6.38 7.73 7.77
C ILE A 121 7.56 6.87 8.25
N CYS A 122 8.74 6.99 7.63
CA CYS A 122 9.95 6.30 8.07
C CYS A 122 10.29 6.60 9.53
N ASP A 123 10.30 7.89 9.92
CA ASP A 123 10.61 8.31 11.29
C ASP A 123 9.59 7.74 12.29
N SER A 124 8.31 7.76 11.94
CA SER A 124 7.25 7.18 12.77
C SER A 124 7.46 5.68 13.01
N TYR A 125 7.80 4.92 11.97
CA TYR A 125 8.04 3.48 12.11
C TYR A 125 9.34 3.17 12.84
N ARG A 126 10.42 3.95 12.64
CA ARG A 126 11.64 3.82 13.44
C ARG A 126 11.36 4.03 14.93
N ASN A 127 10.61 5.08 15.27
CA ASN A 127 10.23 5.35 16.66
C ASN A 127 9.40 4.19 17.24
N ARG A 128 8.45 3.65 16.46
CA ARG A 128 7.65 2.51 16.92
C ARG A 128 8.50 1.27 17.16
N THR A 129 9.39 0.93 16.24
CA THR A 129 10.33 -0.20 16.37
C THR A 129 11.22 -0.04 17.59
N GLN A 130 11.78 1.14 17.83
CA GLN A 130 12.58 1.42 19.03
C GLN A 130 11.77 1.21 20.31
N LEU A 131 10.54 1.73 20.38
CA LEU A 131 9.66 1.53 21.54
C LEU A 131 9.35 0.06 21.79
N LEU A 132 9.07 -0.70 20.74
CA LEU A 132 8.82 -2.15 20.81
C LEU A 132 10.03 -2.89 21.39
N ILE A 133 11.24 -2.57 20.90
CA ILE A 133 12.50 -3.15 21.39
C ILE A 133 12.72 -2.78 22.86
N SER A 134 12.59 -1.51 23.24
CA SER A 134 12.80 -1.05 24.61
C SER A 134 11.85 -1.72 25.61
N VAL A 135 10.56 -1.85 25.27
CA VAL A 135 9.57 -2.49 26.14
C VAL A 135 9.86 -4.00 26.28
N SER A 136 10.20 -4.68 25.19
CA SER A 136 10.49 -6.12 25.22
C SER A 136 11.77 -6.47 25.97
N GLY A 137 12.80 -5.62 25.93
CA GLY A 137 14.04 -5.81 26.69
C GLY A 137 13.91 -5.56 28.19
N SER A 138 12.84 -4.90 28.64
CA SER A 138 12.61 -4.56 30.05
C SER A 138 11.90 -5.65 30.85
N GLY A 139 11.38 -6.70 30.19
CA GLY A 139 10.54 -7.74 30.80
C GLY A 139 11.26 -9.04 31.19
N SER A 140 12.58 -9.15 30.96
CA SER A 140 13.35 -10.38 31.22
C SER A 140 14.08 -10.41 32.57
N GLY A 141 13.96 -9.37 33.39
CA GLY A 141 14.43 -9.36 34.77
C GLY A 141 13.30 -9.65 35.75
N SER A 142 13.56 -10.48 36.77
CA SER A 142 12.65 -10.85 37.88
C SER A 142 11.72 -12.05 37.63
N ARG A 143 12.32 -13.23 37.49
CA ARG A 143 11.83 -14.42 38.20
C ARG A 143 13.03 -15.05 38.92
N GLU A 144 13.20 -14.66 40.18
CA GLU A 144 13.96 -15.43 41.19
C GLU A 144 13.11 -16.59 41.72
#